data_AF-A0AAW7IGH8-F1
#
_entry.id   AF-A0AAW7IGH8-F1
#
_cell.length_a   1.000
_cell.length_b   1.000
_cell.length_c   1.000
_cell.angle_alpha   90.00
_cell.angle_beta   90.00
_cell.angle_gamma   90.00
#
_symmetry.space_group_name_H-M   'P 1'
#
loop_
_entity.id
_entity.type
_entity.pdbx_description
1 polymer ?
#
loop_
_entity_poly.entity_id
_entity_poly.type
_entity_poly.pdbx_seq_one_letter_code
_entity_poly.pdbx_strand_id
1 'polypeptide(L)'
;MSNEEFTRLRIKDLHYDSITSMYFLEFLGKGNKRRQIPLKEKGMNSIRMFRSARGIEDIDAAQGVDPLLKTHTVSAYSPSYLSQYLTKAIKESGLPF
;
A
#
# COMPACT_ATOMS: atom_id res chain seq x y z
N MET A 1 5.64 -7.84 6.21
CA MET A 1 4.39 -7.12 6.53
C MET A 1 3.24 -8.08 6.34
N SER A 2 2.28 -8.14 7.26
CA SER A 2 1.08 -8.96 7.11
C SER A 2 0.00 -8.26 6.26
N ASN A 3 -1.01 -9.00 5.77
CA ASN A 3 -2.15 -8.39 5.07
C ASN A 3 -2.93 -7.41 5.96
N GLU A 4 -3.01 -7.69 7.27
CA GLU A 4 -3.65 -6.77 8.23
C GLU A 4 -2.90 -5.45 8.37
N GLU A 5 -1.57 -5.50 8.44
CA GLU A 5 -0.73 -4.31 8.49
C GLU A 5 -0.86 -3.52 7.18
N PHE A 6 -0.79 -4.21 6.05
CA PHE A 6 -0.83 -3.60 4.71
C PHE A 6 -2.16 -2.90 4.43
N THR A 7 -3.29 -3.51 4.78
CA THR A 7 -4.62 -2.95 4.52
C THR A 7 -4.98 -1.75 5.42
N ARG A 8 -4.23 -1.53 6.51
CA ARG A 8 -4.44 -0.41 7.43
C ARG A 8 -3.56 0.80 7.14
N LEU A 9 -2.61 0.68 6.20
CA LEU A 9 -1.72 1.76 5.81
C LEU A 9 -2.50 2.96 5.28
N ARG A 10 -2.10 4.14 5.73
CA ARG A 10 -2.64 5.43 5.31
C ARG A 10 -1.59 6.26 4.60
N ILE A 11 -2.02 7.33 3.94
CA ILE A 11 -1.12 8.27 3.26
C ILE A 11 -0.12 8.87 4.25
N LYS A 12 -0.55 9.20 5.48
CA LYS A 12 0.34 9.76 6.51
C LYS A 12 1.45 8.81 6.98
N ASP A 13 1.32 7.51 6.72
CA ASP A 13 2.30 6.49 7.11
C ASP A 13 3.43 6.41 6.06
N LEU A 14 3.29 7.10 4.93
CA LEU A 14 4.29 7.21 3.87
C LEU A 14 5.14 8.47 4.08
N HIS A 15 6.44 8.29 4.18
CA HIS A 15 7.39 9.36 4.43
C HIS A 15 8.47 9.37 3.35
N TYR A 16 8.99 10.56 3.06
CA TYR A 16 10.14 10.75 2.20
C TYR A 16 11.35 11.13 3.07
N ASP A 17 12.43 10.35 2.95
CA ASP A 17 13.71 10.68 3.55
C ASP A 17 14.57 11.43 2.53
N SER A 18 14.83 12.72 2.78
CA SER A 18 15.65 13.55 1.91
C SER A 18 17.14 13.20 1.94
N ILE A 19 17.64 12.53 2.98
CA ILE A 19 19.06 12.15 3.10
C ILE A 19 19.35 11.01 2.13
N THR A 20 18.49 9.99 2.12
CA THR A 20 18.64 8.83 1.24
C THR A 20 17.91 8.98 -0.10
N SER A 21 17.07 10.01 -0.23
CA SER A 21 16.15 10.21 -1.36
C SER A 21 15.23 9.02 -1.60
N MET A 22 14.78 8.38 -0.51
CA MET A 22 13.93 7.19 -0.57
C MET A 22 12.63 7.40 0.21
N TYR A 23 11.56 6.77 -0.28
CA TYR A 23 10.33 6.66 0.48
C TYR A 23 10.42 5.51 1.48
N PHE A 24 9.73 5.63 2.61
CA PHE A 24 9.55 4.55 3.56
C PHE A 24 8.16 4.58 4.19
N LEU A 25 7.69 3.42 4.62
CA LEU A 25 6.46 3.28 5.37
C LEU A 25 6.79 3.15 6.85
N GLU A 26 6.17 3.97 7.70
CA GLU A 26 6.27 3.88 9.16
C GLU A 26 4.91 3.57 9.77
N PHE A 27 4.79 2.44 10.48
CA PHE A 27 3.52 2.03 11.09
C PHE A 27 3.73 1.15 12.33
N LEU A 28 2.67 1.01 13.12
CA LEU A 28 2.61 0.08 14.26
C LEU A 28 2.16 -1.30 13.79
N GLY A 29 3.05 -2.28 13.91
CA GLY A 29 2.78 -3.66 13.58
C GLY A 29 2.35 -4.52 14.77
N LYS A 30 2.30 -5.84 14.56
CA LYS A 30 1.94 -6.82 15.60
C LYS A 30 2.78 -6.64 16.89
N GLY A 31 2.09 -6.65 18.04
CA GLY A 31 2.71 -6.46 19.35
C GLY A 31 3.11 -5.01 19.64
N ASN A 32 2.46 -4.04 19.00
CA ASN A 32 2.74 -2.60 19.12
C ASN A 32 4.18 -2.21 18.77
N LYS A 33 4.84 -3.02 17.91
CA LYS A 33 6.20 -2.74 17.48
C LYS A 33 6.17 -1.80 16.28
N ARG A 34 6.84 -0.66 16.39
CA ARG A 34 7.07 0.24 15.26
C ARG A 34 7.94 -0.44 14.22
N ARG A 35 7.58 -0.30 12.95
CA ARG A 35 8.31 -0.83 11.80
C ARG A 35 8.50 0.31 10.79
N GLN A 36 9.71 0.39 10.25
CA GLN A 36 10.02 1.21 9.09
C GLN A 36 10.41 0.29 7.93
N ILE A 37 9.75 0.47 6.79
CA ILE A 37 9.95 -0.37 5.61
C ILE A 37 10.30 0.54 4.44
N PRO A 38 11.53 0.49 3.91
CA PRO A 38 11.89 1.29 2.74
C PRO A 38 11.10 0.84 1.51
N LEU A 39 10.57 1.81 0.78
CA LEU A 39 9.91 1.63 -0.50
C LEU A 39 10.89 1.94 -1.62
N LYS A 40 11.22 0.92 -2.40
CA LYS A 40 11.96 1.08 -3.66
C LYS A 40 11.12 1.91 -4.63
N GLU A 41 11.80 2.56 -5.57
CA GLU A 41 11.18 3.38 -6.62
C GLU A 41 10.06 2.64 -7.37
N LYS A 42 10.30 1.37 -7.75
CA LYS A 42 9.27 0.51 -8.37
C LYS A 42 8.00 0.41 -7.53
N GLY A 43 8.14 0.31 -6.21
CA GLY A 43 7.01 0.25 -5.28
C GLY A 43 6.22 1.56 -5.29
N MET A 44 6.90 2.69 -5.19
CA MET A 44 6.28 4.02 -5.27
C MET A 44 5.57 4.25 -6.61
N ASN A 45 6.23 3.92 -7.71
CA ASN A 45 5.65 4.02 -9.06
C ASN A 45 4.41 3.13 -9.20
N SER A 46 4.42 1.92 -8.64
CA SER A 46 3.26 1.03 -8.63
C SER A 46 2.07 1.63 -7.86
N ILE A 47 2.32 2.33 -6.74
CA ILE A 47 1.27 3.01 -5.96
C ILE A 47 0.70 4.18 -6.76
N ARG A 48 1.54 5.02 -7.36
CA ARG A 48 1.08 6.13 -8.23
C ARG A 48 0.25 5.63 -9.41
N MET A 49 0.73 4.61 -10.11
CA MET A 49 0.00 3.96 -11.21
C MET A 49 -1.35 3.41 -10.74
N PHE A 50 -1.38 2.75 -9.58
CA PHE A 50 -2.62 2.22 -9.00
C PHE A 50 -3.65 3.33 -8.72
N ARG A 51 -3.21 4.48 -8.18
CA ARG A 51 -4.09 5.62 -7.89
C ARG A 51 -4.61 6.26 -9.17
N SER A 52 -3.71 6.50 -10.14
CA SER A 52 -4.04 7.01 -11.47
C SER A 52 -5.07 6.12 -12.19
N ALA A 53 -4.84 4.80 -12.21
CA ALA A 53 -5.76 3.84 -12.84
C ALA A 53 -7.15 3.79 -12.19
N ARG A 54 -7.29 4.29 -10.95
CA ARG A 54 -8.55 4.35 -10.21
C ARG A 54 -9.16 5.75 -10.15
N GLY A 55 -8.55 6.74 -10.81
CA GLY A 55 -9.00 8.15 -10.73
C GLY A 55 -8.91 8.73 -9.31
N ILE A 56 -8.01 8.20 -8.49
CA ILE A 56 -7.76 8.69 -7.13
C ILE A 56 -6.67 9.76 -7.22
N GLU A 57 -6.81 10.83 -6.44
CA GLU A 57 -5.80 11.88 -6.26
C GLU A 57 -4.40 11.28 -6.07
N ASP A 58 -3.35 11.94 -6.58
CA ASP A 58 -1.98 11.51 -6.32
C ASP A 58 -1.65 11.58 -4.81
N ILE A 59 -0.59 10.91 -4.41
CA ILE A 59 -0.08 10.86 -3.02
C ILE A 59 0.10 12.28 -2.47
N ASP A 60 0.64 13.20 -3.28
CA ASP A 60 0.94 14.57 -2.87
C ASP A 60 -0.30 15.44 -2.67
N ALA A 61 -1.44 15.06 -3.28
CA ALA A 61 -2.72 15.76 -3.14
C ALA A 61 -3.66 15.11 -2.11
N ALA A 62 -3.38 13.86 -1.72
CA ALA A 62 -4.26 13.07 -0.89
C ALA A 62 -4.24 13.47 0.60
N GLN A 63 -5.37 13.27 1.27
CA GLN A 63 -5.48 13.51 2.71
C GLN A 63 -4.72 12.44 3.50
N GLY A 64 -3.97 12.85 4.54
CA GLY A 64 -3.14 11.93 5.33
C GLY A 64 -3.90 10.78 6.00
N VAL A 65 -5.19 10.95 6.29
CA VAL A 65 -6.03 9.91 6.92
C VAL A 65 -6.53 8.85 5.94
N ASP A 66 -6.44 9.12 4.65
CA ASP A 66 -6.94 8.23 3.62
C ASP A 66 -6.15 6.93 3.56
N PRO A 67 -6.80 5.80 3.26
CA PRO A 67 -6.09 4.57 2.95
C PRO A 67 -5.10 4.78 1.81
N LEU A 68 -3.89 4.24 1.97
CA LEU A 68 -2.85 4.25 0.93
C LEU A 68 -3.35 3.51 -0.32
N LEU A 69 -4.07 2.41 -0.10
CA LEU A 69 -4.71 1.59 -1.13
C LEU A 69 -6.21 1.52 -0.89
N LYS A 70 -6.98 2.08 -1.83
CA LYS A 70 -8.45 2.11 -1.79
C LYS A 70 -9.05 1.11 -2.78
N THR A 71 -10.17 0.50 -2.40
CA THR A 71 -11.07 -0.20 -3.32
C THR A 71 -11.76 0.79 -4.26
N HIS A 72 -12.51 0.30 -5.25
CA HIS A 72 -13.35 1.15 -6.10
C HIS A 72 -14.40 1.95 -5.30
N THR A 73 -14.77 1.48 -4.11
CA THR A 73 -15.71 2.15 -3.21
C THR A 73 -15.02 3.10 -2.23
N VAL A 74 -13.78 3.52 -2.51
CA VAL A 74 -12.99 4.50 -1.72
C VAL A 74 -12.61 3.98 -0.30
N SER A 75 -13.00 2.76 0.06
CA SER A 75 -12.68 2.14 1.35
C SER A 75 -11.33 1.41 1.31
N ALA A 76 -10.73 1.17 2.47
CA ALA A 76 -9.58 0.26 2.55
C ALA A 76 -10.00 -1.16 2.17
N TYR A 77 -9.08 -1.94 1.60
CA TYR A 77 -9.28 -3.38 1.41
C TYR A 77 -9.46 -4.06 2.78
N SER A 78 -10.30 -5.10 2.85
CA SER A 78 -10.24 -6.02 3.99
C SER A 78 -9.10 -7.02 3.79
N PRO A 79 -8.46 -7.52 4.86
CA PRO A 79 -7.40 -8.51 4.76
C PRO A 79 -7.83 -9.79 4.03
N SER A 80 -9.08 -10.24 4.26
CA SER A 80 -9.66 -11.42 3.62
C SER A 80 -9.87 -11.20 2.12
N TYR A 81 -10.43 -10.05 1.74
CA TYR A 81 -10.64 -9.70 0.33
C TYR A 81 -9.30 -9.62 -0.41
N LEU A 82 -8.30 -8.95 0.18
CA LEU A 82 -6.97 -8.85 -0.42
C LEU A 82 -6.35 -10.23 -0.65
N SER A 83 -6.45 -11.14 0.33
CA SER A 83 -5.95 -12.51 0.20
C SER A 83 -6.63 -13.27 -0.94
N GLN A 84 -7.96 -13.17 -1.05
CA GLN A 84 -8.73 -13.81 -2.11
C GLN A 84 -8.38 -13.23 -3.49
N TYR A 85 -8.29 -11.90 -3.57
CA TYR A 85 -7.92 -11.20 -4.80
C TYR A 85 -6.53 -11.61 -5.29
N LEU A 86 -5.53 -11.63 -4.41
CA LEU A 86 -4.17 -12.06 -4.76
C LEU A 86 -4.14 -13.53 -5.18
N THR A 87 -4.84 -14.40 -4.45
CA THR A 87 -4.94 -15.83 -4.79
C THR A 87 -5.54 -16.02 -6.19
N LYS A 88 -6.58 -15.26 -6.53
CA LYS A 88 -7.20 -15.29 -7.86
C LYS A 88 -6.20 -14.81 -8.93
N ALA A 89 -5.55 -13.66 -8.70
CA ALA A 89 -4.58 -13.10 -9.65
C ALA A 89 -3.38 -14.03 -9.89
N ILE A 90 -2.89 -14.71 -8.86
CA ILE A 90 -1.81 -15.71 -8.98
C ILE A 90 -2.28 -16.88 -9.84
N LYS A 91 -3.49 -17.43 -9.58
CA LYS A 91 -4.02 -18.53 -10.39
C LYS A 91 -4.21 -18.15 -11.86
N GLU A 92 -4.69 -16.94 -12.13
CA GLU A 92 -4.91 -16.44 -13.49
C GLU A 92 -3.60 -16.10 -14.22
N SER A 93 -2.52 -15.83 -13.49
CA SER A 93 -1.23 -15.49 -14.08
C SER A 93 -0.53 -16.65 -14.80
N GLY A 94 -1.00 -17.89 -14.62
CA GLY A 94 -0.38 -19.07 -15.23
C GLY A 94 1.05 -19.33 -14.77
N LEU A 95 1.47 -18.74 -13.65
CA LEU A 95 2.78 -19.00 -13.07
C LEU A 95 2.89 -20.49 -12.70
N PRO A 96 4.04 -21.14 -12.94
CA PRO A 96 4.26 -22.50 -12.47
C PRO A 96 4.38 -22.45 -10.94
N PHE A 97 3.39 -22.96 -10.24
CA PHE A 97 3.38 -23.10 -8.78
C PHE A 97 3.34 -24.57 -8.39
#